data_AF-A0AAX4K4F1-F1
#
_entry.id   AF-A0AAX4K4F1-F1
#
_cell.length_a   1.000
_cell.length_b   1.000
_cell.length_c   1.000
_cell.angle_alpha   90.00
_cell.angle_beta   90.00
_cell.angle_gamma   90.00
#
_symmetry.space_group_name_H-M   'P 1'
#
loop_
_entity.id
_entity.type
_entity.pdbx_description
1 polymer ?
#
loop_
_entity_poly.entity_id
_entity_poly.type
_entity_poly.pdbx_seq_one_letter_code
_entity_poly.pdbx_strand_id
1 'polypeptide(L)'
;MSRRTTDYDRPYPQVSIGKLVGIGLTAGALGVAVMTAGEKLEQAITKRPNSEVPGLTLARLIGRPDDEKSKLNLIMHYGQGALLGIARAYMSTIGMRGPFVDFILTGMRLSVDQTLENVLDTGALPWTWPVSEQVIDILHKGVFAFATGYICDAWLQ
;
A
#
# COMPACT_ATOMS: atom_id res chain seq x y z
N MET A 1 19.69 6.11 11.18
CA MET A 1 19.57 4.94 10.29
C MET A 1 19.79 5.35 8.85
N SER A 2 20.71 4.71 8.14
CA SER A 2 20.91 4.95 6.71
C SER A 2 19.98 4.04 5.91
N ARG A 3 18.98 4.61 5.21
CA ARG A 3 18.12 3.89 4.25
C ARG A 3 18.80 3.73 2.88
N ARG A 4 20.13 3.79 2.81
CA ARG A 4 20.88 3.69 1.55
C ARG A 4 20.88 2.24 1.06
N THR A 5 20.63 2.08 -0.24
CA THR A 5 20.68 0.80 -0.96
C THR A 5 22.10 0.31 -1.25
N THR A 6 23.08 1.21 -1.21
CA THR A 6 24.44 0.99 -1.74
C THR A 6 25.48 0.67 -0.67
N ASP A 7 25.06 0.25 0.51
CA ASP A 7 25.99 -0.20 1.56
C ASP A 7 26.34 -1.68 1.32
N TYR A 8 27.32 -1.92 0.45
CA TYR A 8 27.74 -3.27 0.02
C TYR A 8 28.32 -4.12 1.16
N ASP A 9 28.90 -3.47 2.17
CA ASP A 9 29.51 -4.14 3.31
C ASP A 9 28.49 -4.52 4.39
N ARG A 10 27.21 -4.15 4.21
CA ARG A 10 26.16 -4.39 5.19
C ARG A 10 25.67 -5.85 5.12
N PRO A 11 25.74 -6.61 6.22
CA PRO A 11 25.25 -7.99 6.22
C PRO A 11 23.73 -8.03 6.02
N TYR A 12 23.26 -9.03 5.28
CA TYR A 12 21.83 -9.29 5.16
C TYR A 12 21.27 -9.79 6.49
N PRO A 13 20.19 -9.18 7.01
CA PRO A 13 19.56 -9.62 8.25
C PRO A 13 19.10 -11.08 8.10
N GLN A 14 19.58 -11.94 8.98
CA GLN A 14 19.07 -13.30 9.10
C GLN A 14 17.78 -13.27 9.92
N VAL A 15 16.63 -13.28 9.25
CA VAL A 15 15.32 -13.29 9.89
C VAL A 15 14.56 -14.56 9.52
N SER A 16 13.87 -15.16 10.50
CA SER A 16 12.97 -16.27 10.22
C SER A 16 11.79 -15.80 9.37
N ILE A 17 11.21 -16.72 8.60
CA ILE A 17 10.02 -16.45 7.76
C ILE A 17 8.89 -15.86 8.61
N GLY A 18 8.64 -16.43 9.80
CA GLY A 18 7.59 -15.91 10.70
C GLY A 18 7.83 -14.47 11.13
N LYS A 19 9.08 -14.11 11.46
CA LYS A 19 9.43 -12.72 11.81
C LYS A 19 9.30 -11.78 10.61
N LEU A 20 9.73 -12.20 9.42
CA LEU A 20 9.59 -11.44 8.18
C LEU A 20 8.12 -11.15 7.89
N VAL A 21 7.27 -12.17 7.93
CA VAL A 21 5.82 -12.03 7.69
C VAL A 21 5.18 -11.13 8.73
N GLY A 22 5.48 -11.33 10.03
CA GLY A 22 4.94 -10.48 11.10
C GLY A 22 5.33 -9.01 10.96
N ILE A 23 6.60 -8.73 10.63
CA ILE A 23 7.08 -7.37 10.37
C ILE A 23 6.37 -6.78 9.14
N GLY A 24 6.29 -7.53 8.05
CA GLY A 24 5.68 -7.08 6.81
C GLY A 24 4.20 -6.74 6.96
N LEU A 25 3.42 -7.65 7.55
CA LEU A 25 2.00 -7.42 7.83
C LEU A 25 1.79 -6.16 8.69
N THR A 26 2.57 -6.02 9.75
CA THR A 26 2.47 -4.88 10.68
C THR A 26 2.87 -3.57 10.00
N ALA A 27 4.01 -3.56 9.30
CA ALA A 27 4.50 -2.38 8.59
C ALA A 27 3.52 -1.93 7.50
N GLY A 28 2.97 -2.87 6.74
CA GLY A 28 1.96 -2.59 5.72
C GLY A 28 0.66 -2.04 6.31
N ALA A 29 0.16 -2.61 7.41
CA ALA A 29 -1.01 -2.09 8.11
C ALA A 29 -0.77 -0.67 8.65
N LEU A 30 0.39 -0.40 9.25
CA LEU A 30 0.77 0.94 9.71
C LEU A 30 0.91 1.92 8.54
N GLY A 31 1.45 1.49 7.41
CA GLY A 31 1.50 2.30 6.19
C GLY A 31 0.11 2.69 5.69
N VAL A 32 -0.86 1.78 5.75
CA VAL A 32 -2.27 2.08 5.42
C VAL A 32 -2.85 3.08 6.41
N ALA A 33 -2.59 2.92 7.71
CA ALA A 33 -3.07 3.87 8.71
C ALA A 33 -2.54 5.30 8.44
N VAL A 34 -1.26 5.44 8.09
CA VAL A 34 -0.65 6.74 7.74
C VAL A 34 -1.28 7.30 6.46
N MET A 35 -1.45 6.47 5.42
CA MET A 35 -2.11 6.87 4.17
C MET A 35 -3.53 7.35 4.43
N THR A 36 -4.34 6.58 5.17
CA THR A 36 -5.73 6.91 5.49
C THR A 36 -5.82 8.20 6.30
N ALA A 37 -4.91 8.45 7.24
CA ALA A 37 -4.87 9.72 7.95
C ALA A 37 -4.61 10.90 6.98
N GLY A 38 -3.70 10.72 6.02
CA GLY A 38 -3.46 11.69 4.95
C GLY A 38 -4.68 11.92 4.06
N GLU A 39 -5.36 10.85 3.65
CA GLU A 39 -6.60 10.93 2.86
C GLU A 39 -7.69 11.68 3.60
N LYS A 40 -7.87 11.42 4.91
CA LYS A 40 -8.87 12.11 5.72
C LYS A 40 -8.56 13.60 5.88
N LEU A 41 -7.29 13.96 6.01
CA LEU A 41 -6.87 15.35 6.05
C LEU A 41 -7.11 16.05 4.70
N GLU A 42 -6.75 15.41 3.60
CA GLU A 42 -7.01 15.89 2.24
C GLU A 42 -8.52 16.12 2.03
N GLN A 43 -9.33 15.11 2.30
CA GLN A 43 -10.79 15.15 2.19
C GLN A 43 -11.42 16.24 3.07
N ALA A 44 -10.87 16.47 4.28
CA ALA A 44 -11.36 17.53 5.15
C ALA A 44 -11.16 18.93 4.54
N ILE A 45 -10.11 19.11 3.74
CA ILE A 45 -9.77 20.37 3.05
C ILE A 45 -10.54 20.48 1.73
N THR A 46 -10.47 19.46 0.88
CA THR A 46 -11.03 19.47 -0.48
C THR A 46 -12.52 19.18 -0.53
N LYS A 47 -13.10 18.66 0.57
CA LYS A 47 -14.48 18.17 0.66
C LYS A 47 -14.79 17.01 -0.29
N ARG A 48 -13.77 16.35 -0.83
CA ARG A 48 -13.92 15.17 -1.68
C ARG A 48 -14.55 14.01 -0.89
N PRO A 49 -15.50 13.26 -1.45
CA PRO A 49 -16.04 12.07 -0.81
C PRO A 49 -15.02 10.92 -0.76
N ASN A 50 -15.32 9.88 0.01
CA ASN A 50 -14.55 8.64 -0.02
C ASN A 50 -14.63 7.98 -1.39
N SER A 51 -13.53 7.32 -1.80
CA SER A 51 -13.62 6.30 -2.83
C SER A 51 -14.13 5.01 -2.20
N GLU A 52 -15.17 4.44 -2.79
CA GLU A 52 -15.77 3.17 -2.35
C GLU A 52 -15.40 2.02 -3.31
N VAL A 53 -14.57 2.30 -4.32
CA VAL A 53 -14.07 1.31 -5.30
C VAL A 53 -13.34 0.15 -4.61
N PRO A 54 -12.44 0.37 -3.62
CA PRO A 54 -11.78 -0.74 -2.94
C PRO A 54 -12.77 -1.63 -2.18
N GLY A 55 -13.72 -1.02 -1.48
CA GLY A 55 -14.80 -1.74 -0.79
C GLY A 55 -15.68 -2.56 -1.73
N LEU A 56 -16.03 -2.00 -2.89
CA LEU A 56 -16.78 -2.69 -3.94
C LEU A 56 -15.97 -3.86 -4.53
N THR A 57 -14.67 -3.63 -4.76
CA THR A 57 -13.72 -4.64 -5.23
C THR A 57 -13.66 -5.82 -4.28
N LEU A 58 -13.53 -5.56 -2.97
CA LEU A 58 -13.57 -6.64 -1.99
C LEU A 58 -14.94 -7.33 -1.98
N ALA A 59 -16.04 -6.57 -2.01
CA ALA A 59 -17.39 -7.14 -2.02
C ALA A 59 -17.52 -8.19 -3.15
N ARG A 60 -17.17 -7.82 -4.38
CA ARG A 60 -17.21 -8.74 -5.52
C ARG A 60 -16.22 -9.89 -5.41
N LEU A 61 -15.00 -9.63 -4.91
CA LEU A 61 -13.97 -10.65 -4.73
C LEU A 61 -14.41 -11.78 -3.79
N ILE A 62 -15.17 -11.47 -2.75
CA ILE A 62 -15.65 -12.45 -1.76
C ILE A 62 -17.15 -12.78 -1.88
N GLY A 63 -17.79 -12.42 -3.00
CA GLY A 63 -19.20 -12.75 -3.28
C GLY A 63 -20.21 -12.09 -2.34
N ARG A 64 -19.92 -10.87 -1.87
CA ARG A 64 -20.80 -10.05 -1.04
C ARG A 64 -21.58 -9.02 -1.88
N PRO A 65 -22.75 -8.57 -1.41
CA PRO A 65 -23.52 -7.51 -2.05
C PRO A 65 -22.77 -6.18 -2.23
N ASP A 66 -23.02 -5.48 -3.34
CA ASP A 66 -22.39 -4.19 -3.69
C ASP A 66 -22.75 -3.03 -2.72
N ASP A 67 -23.83 -3.16 -1.93
CA ASP A 67 -24.21 -2.20 -0.89
C ASP A 67 -23.37 -2.35 0.40
N GLU A 68 -22.62 -3.46 0.54
CA GLU A 68 -21.66 -3.65 1.64
C GLU A 68 -20.31 -2.92 1.43
N LYS A 69 -20.09 -2.29 0.27
CA LYS A 69 -18.81 -1.65 -0.09
C LYS A 69 -18.23 -0.76 1.02
N SER A 70 -19.04 0.07 1.67
CA SER A 70 -18.56 0.99 2.73
C SER A 70 -18.09 0.27 3.98
N LYS A 71 -18.65 -0.90 4.30
CA LYS A 71 -18.21 -1.74 5.42
C LYS A 71 -16.90 -2.45 5.09
N LEU A 72 -16.71 -2.79 3.82
CA LEU A 72 -15.57 -3.55 3.32
C LEU A 72 -14.38 -2.68 2.90
N ASN A 73 -14.58 -1.37 2.76
CA ASN A 73 -13.58 -0.45 2.20
C ASN A 73 -12.26 -0.44 2.98
N LEU A 74 -12.33 -0.26 4.32
CA LEU A 74 -11.14 -0.32 5.16
C LEU A 74 -10.50 -1.71 5.17
N ILE A 75 -11.31 -2.77 5.17
CA ILE A 75 -10.79 -4.15 5.17
C ILE A 75 -9.93 -4.38 3.92
N MET A 76 -10.39 -3.92 2.75
CA MET A 76 -9.64 -4.03 1.51
C MET A 76 -8.30 -3.28 1.59
N HIS A 77 -8.33 -2.01 2.02
CA HIS A 77 -7.12 -1.19 2.15
C HIS A 77 -6.08 -1.84 3.07
N TYR A 78 -6.49 -2.23 4.28
CA TYR A 78 -5.61 -2.85 5.26
C TYR A 78 -5.14 -4.23 4.81
N GLY A 79 -6.00 -5.05 4.23
CA GLY A 79 -5.66 -6.39 3.74
C GLY A 79 -4.60 -6.34 2.66
N GLN A 80 -4.82 -5.55 1.60
CA GLN A 80 -3.83 -5.37 0.54
C GLN A 80 -2.55 -4.73 1.05
N GLY A 81 -2.65 -3.72 1.92
CA GLY A 81 -1.49 -3.03 2.46
C GLY A 81 -0.62 -3.95 3.31
N ALA A 82 -1.22 -4.76 4.18
CA ALA A 82 -0.51 -5.74 4.99
C ALA A 82 0.19 -6.79 4.13
N LEU A 83 -0.49 -7.34 3.12
CA LEU A 83 0.10 -8.32 2.20
C LEU A 83 1.26 -7.74 1.39
N LEU A 84 1.13 -6.52 0.85
CA LEU A 84 2.23 -5.83 0.17
C LEU A 84 3.38 -5.48 1.13
N GLY A 85 3.08 -5.25 2.40
CA GLY A 85 4.09 -5.05 3.44
C GLY A 85 5.02 -6.26 3.60
N ILE A 86 4.54 -7.49 3.39
CA ILE A 86 5.39 -8.70 3.35
C ILE A 86 6.42 -8.62 2.22
N ALA A 87 5.98 -8.22 1.02
CA ALA A 87 6.89 -8.04 -0.11
C ALA A 87 7.93 -6.95 0.20
N ARG A 88 7.51 -5.84 0.82
CA ARG A 88 8.43 -4.76 1.20
C ARG A 88 9.42 -5.18 2.30
N ALA A 89 8.99 -6.00 3.25
CA ALA A 89 9.85 -6.57 4.28
C ALA A 89 10.91 -7.49 3.66
N TYR A 90 10.51 -8.36 2.72
CA TYR A 90 11.45 -9.21 1.98
C TYR A 90 12.48 -8.38 1.19
N MET A 91 12.05 -7.30 0.52
CA MET A 91 12.96 -6.36 -0.15
C MET A 91 14.01 -5.80 0.84
N SER A 92 13.60 -5.39 2.05
CA SER A 92 14.53 -4.92 3.07
C SER A 92 15.57 -5.97 3.47
N THR A 93 15.20 -7.25 3.56
CA THR A 93 16.15 -8.31 3.98
C THR A 93 17.21 -8.61 2.94
N ILE A 94 16.94 -8.34 1.66
CA ILE A 94 17.90 -8.53 0.56
C ILE A 94 18.59 -7.22 0.14
N GLY A 95 18.52 -6.17 0.97
CA GLY A 95 19.23 -4.91 0.75
C GLY A 95 18.52 -3.90 -0.15
N MET A 96 17.36 -4.24 -0.71
CA MET A 96 16.50 -3.31 -1.43
C MET A 96 15.78 -2.39 -0.42
N ARG A 97 16.36 -1.21 -0.17
CA ARG A 97 15.89 -0.23 0.82
C ARG A 97 15.68 1.16 0.23
N GLY A 98 15.16 2.09 1.03
CA GLY A 98 15.19 3.51 0.69
C GLY A 98 14.21 3.95 -0.41
N PRO A 99 14.31 5.23 -0.82
CA PRO A 99 13.24 5.92 -1.55
C PRO A 99 12.97 5.35 -2.94
N PHE A 100 13.97 4.79 -3.61
CA PHE A 100 13.76 4.16 -4.93
C PHE A 100 12.92 2.88 -4.82
N VAL A 101 13.10 2.11 -3.73
CA VAL A 101 12.29 0.91 -3.48
C VAL A 101 10.89 1.29 -3.01
N ASP A 102 10.75 2.40 -2.29
CA ASP A 102 9.42 2.94 -1.96
C ASP A 102 8.67 3.40 -3.23
N PHE A 103 9.36 3.97 -4.22
CA PHE A 103 8.79 4.27 -5.54
C PHE A 103 8.32 2.99 -6.26
N ILE A 104 9.15 1.94 -6.28
CA ILE A 104 8.75 0.63 -6.85
C ILE A 104 7.51 0.09 -6.13
N LEU A 105 7.47 0.14 -4.79
CA LEU A 105 6.34 -0.32 -4.00
C LEU A 105 5.06 0.49 -4.30
N THR A 106 5.19 1.79 -4.60
CA THR A 106 4.05 2.62 -5.04
C THR A 106 3.47 2.07 -6.33
N GLY A 107 4.31 1.77 -7.33
CA GLY A 107 3.88 1.13 -8.57
C GLY A 107 3.27 -0.25 -8.36
N MET A 108 3.84 -1.07 -7.46
CA MET A 108 3.27 -2.38 -7.10
C MET A 108 1.88 -2.23 -6.49
N ARG A 109 1.70 -1.29 -5.56
CA ARG A 109 0.41 -1.02 -4.92
C ARG A 109 -0.65 -0.63 -5.94
N LEU A 110 -0.33 0.33 -6.81
CA LEU A 110 -1.21 0.75 -7.90
C LEU A 110 -1.54 -0.40 -8.85
N SER A 111 -0.55 -1.22 -9.22
CA SER A 111 -0.75 -2.35 -10.12
C SER A 111 -1.70 -3.40 -9.53
N VAL A 112 -1.58 -3.69 -8.23
CA VAL A 112 -2.49 -4.61 -7.54
C VAL A 112 -3.90 -4.05 -7.48
N ASP A 113 -4.05 -2.77 -7.11
CA ASP A 113 -5.35 -2.09 -7.05
C ASP A 113 -6.03 -2.16 -8.43
N GLN A 114 -5.32 -1.72 -9.48
CA GLN A 114 -5.88 -1.69 -10.83
C GLN A 114 -6.15 -3.07 -11.42
N THR A 115 -5.33 -4.08 -11.11
CA THR A 115 -5.61 -5.44 -11.59
C THR A 115 -6.92 -5.95 -10.99
N LEU A 116 -7.11 -5.82 -9.68
CA LEU A 116 -8.32 -6.32 -9.01
C LEU A 116 -9.56 -5.51 -9.41
N GLU A 117 -9.44 -4.19 -9.48
CA GLU A 117 -10.54 -3.30 -9.82
C GLU A 117 -11.04 -3.52 -11.26
N ASN A 118 -10.12 -3.69 -12.22
CA ASN A 118 -10.51 -3.90 -13.62
C ASN A 118 -10.99 -5.34 -13.88
N VAL A 119 -10.40 -6.36 -13.22
CA VAL A 119 -10.86 -7.75 -13.36
C VAL A 119 -12.28 -7.92 -12.81
N LEU A 120 -12.64 -7.18 -11.77
CA LEU A 120 -13.96 -7.26 -11.12
C LEU A 120 -14.94 -6.19 -11.63
N ASP A 121 -14.56 -5.40 -12.64
CA ASP A 121 -15.38 -4.33 -13.24
C ASP A 121 -15.91 -3.33 -12.19
N THR A 122 -15.08 -2.99 -11.20
CA THR A 122 -15.42 -2.06 -10.11
C THR A 122 -14.82 -0.69 -10.29
N GLY A 123 -13.82 -0.55 -11.17
CA GLY A 123 -13.14 0.69 -11.51
C GLY A 123 -12.99 0.85 -13.01
N ALA A 124 -12.59 2.06 -13.42
CA ALA A 124 -12.19 2.35 -14.79
C ALA A 124 -10.66 2.39 -14.90
N LEU A 125 -10.13 2.33 -16.12
CA LEU A 125 -8.69 2.44 -16.36
C LEU A 125 -8.15 3.80 -15.88
N PRO A 126 -7.00 3.88 -15.18
CA PRO A 126 -6.53 5.11 -14.54
C PRO A 126 -6.40 6.33 -15.47
N TRP A 127 -6.00 6.10 -16.73
CA TRP A 127 -5.84 7.16 -17.74
C TRP A 127 -7.17 7.72 -18.26
N THR A 128 -8.31 7.17 -17.83
CA THR A 128 -9.66 7.70 -18.12
C THR A 128 -10.19 8.59 -17.00
N TRP A 129 -9.54 8.59 -15.84
CA TRP A 129 -9.97 9.37 -14.68
C TRP A 129 -9.60 10.85 -14.83
N PRO A 130 -10.28 11.75 -14.12
CA PRO A 130 -9.79 13.12 -13.95
C PRO A 130 -8.35 13.13 -13.43
N VAL A 131 -7.51 14.02 -13.96
CA VAL A 131 -6.09 14.13 -13.56
C VAL A 131 -5.93 14.34 -12.06
N SER A 132 -6.85 15.07 -11.43
CA SER A 132 -6.88 15.27 -9.98
C SER A 132 -6.99 13.96 -9.20
N GLU A 133 -7.79 13.01 -9.69
CA GLU A 133 -7.96 11.71 -9.04
C GLU A 133 -6.71 10.84 -9.21
N GLN A 134 -6.09 10.86 -10.39
CA GLN A 134 -4.82 10.18 -10.64
C GLN A 134 -3.72 10.68 -9.70
N VAL A 135 -3.61 12.02 -9.54
CA VAL A 135 -2.64 12.64 -8.64
C VAL A 135 -2.91 12.25 -7.19
N ILE A 136 -4.16 12.34 -6.74
CA ILE A 136 -4.55 11.94 -5.39
C ILE A 136 -4.20 10.47 -5.14
N ASP A 137 -4.47 9.59 -6.09
CA ASP A 137 -4.23 8.16 -5.95
C ASP A 137 -2.73 7.87 -5.82
N ILE A 138 -1.93 8.38 -6.77
CA ILE A 138 -0.46 8.23 -6.75
C ILE A 138 0.14 8.78 -5.46
N LEU A 139 -0.30 9.96 -5.00
CA LEU A 139 0.21 10.59 -3.78
C LEU A 139 -0.04 9.72 -2.56
N HIS A 140 -1.27 9.25 -2.35
CA HIS A 140 -1.61 8.44 -1.17
C HIS A 140 -0.95 7.07 -1.22
N LYS A 141 -0.85 6.44 -2.40
CA LYS A 141 -0.08 5.20 -2.55
C LYS A 141 1.42 5.42 -2.29
N GLY A 142 1.94 6.59 -2.65
CA GLY A 142 3.29 7.02 -2.30
C GLY A 142 3.49 7.17 -0.78
N VAL A 143 2.54 7.78 -0.08
CA VAL A 143 2.55 7.88 1.39
C VAL A 143 2.54 6.51 2.05
N PHE A 144 1.65 5.61 1.60
CA PHE A 144 1.61 4.21 2.05
C PHE A 144 2.98 3.54 1.86
N ALA A 145 3.55 3.65 0.66
CA ALA A 145 4.78 2.96 0.31
C ALA A 145 5.99 3.49 1.10
N PHE A 146 6.08 4.81 1.26
CA PHE A 146 7.11 5.45 2.07
C PHE A 146 7.02 5.04 3.54
N ALA A 147 5.82 5.10 4.14
CA ALA A 147 5.64 4.74 5.55
C ALA A 147 5.95 3.26 5.80
N THR A 148 5.40 2.37 4.97
CA THR A 148 5.67 0.92 5.03
C THR A 148 7.16 0.65 4.87
N GLY A 149 7.80 1.26 3.86
CA GLY A 149 9.21 1.09 3.58
C GLY A 149 10.13 1.62 4.67
N TYR A 150 9.79 2.77 5.27
CA TYR A 150 10.51 3.31 6.41
C TYR A 150 10.48 2.36 7.60
N ILE A 151 9.31 1.80 7.92
CA ILE A 151 9.14 0.85 9.04
C ILE A 151 9.89 -0.46 8.77
N CYS A 152 9.71 -1.06 7.59
CA CYS A 152 10.43 -2.29 7.21
C CYS A 152 11.95 -2.07 7.26
N ASP A 153 12.43 -0.98 6.67
CA ASP A 153 13.84 -0.64 6.72
C ASP A 153 14.29 -0.39 8.15
N ALA A 154 13.46 0.15 9.03
CA ALA A 154 13.86 0.39 10.42
C ALA A 154 13.88 -0.89 11.29
N TRP A 155 13.07 -1.89 10.98
CA TRP A 155 12.98 -3.11 11.80
C TRP A 155 13.84 -4.26 11.28
N LEU A 156 14.27 -4.18 10.02
CA LEU A 156 15.07 -5.19 9.32
C LEU A 156 16.45 -4.65 8.93
N GLN A 157 16.98 -3.70 9.71
CA GLN A 157 18.27 -3.07 9.49
C GLN A 157 19.36 -3.58 10.42
#